data_AF-A0A7R9FRV3-F1
#
_entry.id   AF-A0A7R9FRV3-F1
#
_cell.length_a   1.000
_cell.length_b   1.000
_cell.length_c   1.000
_cell.angle_alpha   90.00
_cell.angle_beta   90.00
_cell.angle_gamma   90.00
#
_symmetry.space_group_name_H-M   'P 1'
#
loop_
_entity.id
_entity.type
_entity.pdbx_description
1 polymer ?
#
loop_
_entity_poly.entity_id
_entity_poly.type
_entity_poly.pdbx_seq_one_letter_code
_entity_poly.pdbx_strand_id
1 'polypeptide(L)'
;MLQNGNGPTSASRTLGIVAIVGHELAHMWFGNLVTTKWWDNIWLNEGFASYVEYLGSAAVEPNWGWENLYVDLDMTGVLFLDALESTRSIVITVEDPQAIRTSFGRITYSKGDCVVRMLEHFLGSSTFHDGITAYLNAPQYGNAVQDDLFARLNAAAVEDGVDLGGASFDQVLNAWTLEAGYPVVEVSREGTTVTVS
;
A
#
# COMPACT_ATOMS: atom_id res chain seq x y z
N MET A 1 25.53 19.06 -13.63
CA MET A 1 26.79 18.66 -12.99
C MET A 1 26.54 17.36 -12.23
N LEU A 2 26.85 16.22 -12.85
CA LEU A 2 26.95 14.92 -12.19
C LEU A 2 28.03 14.13 -12.94
N GLN A 3 29.29 14.42 -12.64
CA GLN A 3 30.40 13.52 -12.90
C GLN A 3 31.25 13.50 -11.64
N ASN A 4 31.29 12.36 -10.97
CA ASN A 4 32.46 11.88 -10.24
C ASN A 4 32.33 10.38 -9.96
N GLY A 5 33.17 9.59 -10.63
CA GLY A 5 34.01 8.62 -9.93
C GLY A 5 33.46 7.25 -9.55
N ASN A 6 32.67 6.60 -10.42
CA ASN A 6 32.54 5.14 -10.61
C ASN A 6 31.55 4.99 -11.79
N GLY A 7 31.80 4.09 -12.76
CA GLY A 7 31.13 4.08 -14.07
C GLY A 7 29.62 4.39 -14.00
N PRO A 8 29.06 5.25 -14.88
CA PRO A 8 27.77 5.89 -14.61
C PRO A 8 26.66 4.84 -14.61
N THR A 9 26.25 4.44 -13.42
CA THR A 9 24.89 3.94 -13.22
C THR A 9 23.98 5.10 -13.60
N SER A 10 23.13 4.92 -14.61
CA SER A 10 22.20 5.98 -15.02
C SER A 10 21.35 6.38 -13.82
N ALA A 11 20.89 7.64 -13.75
CA ALA A 11 20.03 8.10 -12.66
C ALA A 11 18.84 7.15 -12.43
N SER A 12 18.24 6.62 -13.50
CA SER A 12 17.19 5.60 -13.45
C SER A 12 17.60 4.29 -12.79
N ARG A 13 18.84 3.83 -12.99
CA ARG A 13 19.33 2.61 -12.35
C ARG A 13 19.62 2.84 -10.86
N THR A 14 20.15 4.01 -10.50
CA THR A 14 20.39 4.33 -9.07
C THR A 14 19.06 4.46 -8.32
N LEU A 15 18.06 5.11 -8.93
CA LEU A 15 16.68 5.16 -8.43
C LEU A 15 16.14 3.75 -8.14
N GLY A 16 16.22 2.86 -9.13
CA GLY A 16 15.74 1.48 -8.97
C GLY A 16 16.48 0.69 -7.90
N ILE A 17 17.80 0.86 -7.76
CA ILE A 17 18.57 0.18 -6.70
C ILE A 17 18.13 0.65 -5.31
N VAL A 18 17.97 1.95 -5.11
CA VAL A 18 17.56 2.51 -3.82
C VAL A 18 16.15 2.02 -3.45
N ALA A 19 15.22 2.04 -4.40
CA ALA A 19 13.87 1.53 -4.21
C ALA A 19 13.88 0.03 -3.85
N ILE A 20 14.56 -0.82 -4.63
CA ILE A 20 14.64 -2.27 -4.37
C ILE A 20 15.25 -2.54 -3.00
N VAL A 21 16.32 -1.85 -2.61
CA VAL A 21 16.91 -2.04 -1.27
C VAL A 21 15.91 -1.66 -0.17
N GLY A 22 15.17 -0.56 -0.34
CA GLY A 22 14.09 -0.18 0.57
C GLY A 22 13.01 -1.24 0.69
N HIS A 23 12.56 -1.79 -0.45
CA HIS A 23 11.56 -2.84 -0.54
C HIS A 23 11.99 -4.11 0.23
N GLU A 24 13.18 -4.62 -0.07
CA GLU A 24 13.67 -5.86 0.55
C GLU A 24 13.98 -5.68 2.04
N LEU A 25 14.36 -4.48 2.48
CA LEU A 25 14.49 -4.17 3.90
C LEU A 25 13.14 -4.12 4.61
N ALA A 26 12.09 -3.60 3.96
CA ALA A 26 10.75 -3.59 4.51
C ALA A 26 10.24 -5.02 4.79
N HIS A 27 10.61 -5.98 3.93
CA HIS A 27 10.26 -7.40 4.14
C HIS A 27 10.81 -8.02 5.42
N MET A 28 11.84 -7.42 6.05
CA MET A 28 12.30 -7.88 7.36
C MET A 28 11.18 -7.82 8.42
N TRP A 29 10.22 -6.91 8.27
CA TRP A 29 9.01 -6.84 9.09
C TRP A 29 7.80 -7.44 8.38
N PHE A 30 7.52 -7.02 7.15
CA PHE A 30 6.34 -7.44 6.37
C PHE A 30 6.67 -8.62 5.45
N GLY A 31 6.51 -9.84 5.97
CA GLY A 31 6.78 -11.07 5.26
C GLY A 31 7.69 -12.01 6.04
N ASN A 32 8.76 -11.50 6.66
CA ASN A 32 9.69 -12.30 7.45
C ASN A 32 9.29 -12.38 8.94
N LEU A 33 9.14 -11.24 9.61
CA LEU A 33 8.73 -11.21 11.03
C LEU A 33 7.27 -11.62 11.20
N VAL A 34 6.39 -11.09 10.35
CA VAL A 34 4.99 -11.48 10.24
C VAL A 34 4.74 -11.94 8.81
N THR A 35 4.47 -13.23 8.64
CA THR A 35 4.23 -13.84 7.32
C THR A 35 2.73 -13.96 7.08
N THR A 36 2.26 -13.88 5.84
CA THR A 36 0.84 -14.17 5.57
C THR A 36 0.51 -15.63 5.87
N LYS A 37 -0.72 -15.92 6.32
CA LYS A 37 -1.16 -17.33 6.50
C LYS A 37 -1.25 -18.07 5.17
N TRP A 38 -1.58 -17.36 4.10
CA TRP A 38 -1.69 -17.90 2.76
C TRP A 38 -1.47 -16.82 1.70
N TRP A 39 -1.39 -17.23 0.43
CA TRP A 39 -1.06 -16.38 -0.72
C TRP A 39 -2.18 -15.41 -1.14
N ASP A 40 -3.39 -15.62 -0.64
CA ASP A 40 -4.53 -14.70 -0.82
C ASP A 40 -4.29 -13.33 -0.15
N ASN A 41 -3.50 -13.32 0.93
CA ASN A 41 -3.14 -12.13 1.69
C ASN A 41 -1.76 -11.57 1.32
N ILE A 42 -1.13 -12.02 0.22
CA ILE A 42 0.25 -11.66 -0.16
C ILE A 42 0.49 -10.14 -0.24
N TRP A 43 -0.55 -9.35 -0.46
CA TRP A 43 -0.49 -7.89 -0.46
C TRP A 43 -0.04 -7.29 0.88
N LEU A 44 -0.26 -7.98 2.02
CA LEU A 44 0.27 -7.55 3.32
C LEU A 44 1.79 -7.53 3.36
N ASN A 45 2.44 -8.33 2.51
CA ASN A 45 3.89 -8.31 2.35
C ASN A 45 4.26 -7.27 1.29
N GLU A 46 3.80 -7.49 0.05
CA GLU A 46 4.28 -6.77 -1.12
C GLU A 46 3.77 -5.33 -1.18
N GLY A 47 2.51 -5.08 -0.80
CA GLY A 47 1.93 -3.73 -0.78
C GLY A 47 2.56 -2.84 0.30
N PHE A 48 2.85 -3.40 1.48
CA PHE A 48 3.59 -2.69 2.51
C PHE A 48 5.05 -2.47 2.13
N ALA A 49 5.72 -3.48 1.55
CA ALA A 49 7.09 -3.34 1.09
C ALA A 49 7.20 -2.26 0.00
N SER A 50 6.29 -2.26 -0.98
CA SER A 50 6.18 -1.20 -1.99
C SER A 50 5.92 0.16 -1.36
N TYR A 51 5.06 0.27 -0.35
CA TYR A 51 4.86 1.56 0.31
C TYR A 51 6.13 2.07 1.04
N VAL A 52 6.76 1.20 1.83
CA VAL A 52 7.96 1.53 2.61
C VAL A 52 9.17 1.81 1.71
N GLU A 53 9.23 1.22 0.51
CA GLU A 53 10.31 1.48 -0.45
C GLU A 53 10.39 2.97 -0.80
N TYR A 54 9.26 3.64 -1.00
CA TYR A 54 9.20 5.07 -1.29
C TYR A 54 9.58 5.92 -0.07
N LEU A 55 9.11 5.55 1.12
CA LEU A 55 9.47 6.24 2.37
C LEU A 55 10.98 6.14 2.65
N GLY A 56 11.53 4.93 2.56
CA GLY A 56 12.96 4.67 2.75
C GLY A 56 13.81 5.37 1.70
N SER A 57 13.37 5.36 0.44
CA SER A 57 14.03 6.05 -0.65
C SER A 57 14.02 7.57 -0.47
N ALA A 58 12.89 8.14 -0.05
CA ALA A 58 12.78 9.57 0.27
C ALA A 58 13.63 9.98 1.47
N ALA A 59 13.80 9.10 2.46
CA ALA A 59 14.67 9.36 3.61
C ALA A 59 16.15 9.37 3.24
N VAL A 60 16.59 8.49 2.33
CA VAL A 60 18.01 8.38 1.93
C VAL A 60 18.38 9.40 0.83
N GLU A 61 17.47 9.64 -0.12
CA GLU A 61 17.68 10.54 -1.26
C GLU A 61 16.54 11.58 -1.38
N PRO A 62 16.44 12.54 -0.44
CA PRO A 62 15.28 13.44 -0.33
C PRO A 62 15.09 14.40 -1.51
N ASN A 63 16.14 14.63 -2.30
CA ASN A 63 16.13 15.62 -3.39
C ASN A 63 15.65 15.06 -4.74
N TRP A 64 15.24 13.80 -4.82
CA TRP A 64 14.88 13.15 -6.08
C TRP A 64 13.39 13.24 -6.43
N GLY A 65 12.57 13.87 -5.57
CA GLY A 65 11.15 14.12 -5.86
C GLY A 65 10.30 12.85 -5.82
N TRP A 66 10.54 11.98 -4.83
CA TRP A 66 9.89 10.68 -4.70
C TRP A 66 8.36 10.71 -4.69
N GLU A 67 7.73 11.75 -4.14
CA GLU A 67 6.26 11.90 -4.23
C GLU A 67 5.76 12.00 -5.67
N ASN A 68 6.45 12.75 -6.53
CA ASN A 68 6.08 12.86 -7.94
C ASN A 68 6.35 11.54 -8.67
N LEU A 69 7.48 10.89 -8.36
CA LEU A 69 7.81 9.58 -8.93
C LEU A 69 6.78 8.52 -8.53
N TYR A 70 6.32 8.52 -7.28
CA TYR A 70 5.25 7.64 -6.80
C TYR A 70 3.96 7.82 -7.60
N VAL A 71 3.53 9.08 -7.77
CA VAL A 71 2.33 9.42 -8.55
C VAL A 71 2.47 8.95 -10.00
N ASP A 72 3.61 9.18 -10.63
CA ASP A 72 3.83 8.89 -12.05
C ASP A 72 4.05 7.39 -12.32
N LEU A 73 4.83 6.71 -11.48
CA LEU A 73 5.31 5.34 -11.75
C LEU A 73 4.40 4.25 -11.19
N ASP A 74 3.78 4.48 -10.03
CA ASP A 74 2.91 3.50 -9.38
C ASP A 74 1.44 3.89 -9.42
N MET A 75 1.06 5.01 -8.81
CA MET A 75 -0.35 5.36 -8.65
C MET A 75 -1.06 5.51 -10.00
N THR A 76 -0.53 6.33 -10.92
CA THR A 76 -1.14 6.53 -12.25
C THR A 76 -1.14 5.25 -13.06
N GLY A 77 -0.05 4.47 -13.00
CA GLY A 77 0.08 3.21 -13.72
C GLY A 77 -0.93 2.17 -13.26
N VAL A 78 -1.17 2.05 -11.95
CA VAL A 78 -2.13 1.09 -11.41
C VAL A 78 -3.57 1.54 -11.62
N LEU A 79 -3.87 2.84 -11.56
CA LEU A 79 -5.21 3.35 -11.87
C LEU A 79 -5.61 3.06 -13.33
N PHE A 80 -4.68 3.08 -14.28
CA PHE A 80 -4.99 2.68 -15.66
C PHE A 80 -5.28 1.17 -15.76
N LEU A 81 -4.47 0.34 -15.10
CA LEU A 81 -4.62 -1.11 -15.12
C LEU A 81 -5.91 -1.55 -14.40
N ASP A 82 -6.21 -0.93 -13.25
CA ASP A 82 -7.35 -1.27 -12.39
C ASP A 82 -8.69 -0.71 -12.94
N ALA A 83 -8.64 0.12 -13.98
CA ALA A 83 -9.84 0.54 -14.73
C ALA A 83 -10.27 -0.48 -15.80
N LEU A 84 -9.47 -1.50 -16.09
CA LEU A 84 -9.79 -2.51 -17.09
C LEU A 84 -10.81 -3.51 -16.56
N GLU A 85 -11.73 -3.98 -17.42
CA GLU A 85 -12.68 -5.07 -17.07
C GLU A 85 -11.97 -6.36 -16.62
N SER A 86 -10.74 -6.57 -17.06
CA SER A 86 -9.91 -7.72 -16.68
C SER A 86 -9.20 -7.56 -15.34
N THR A 87 -9.42 -6.46 -14.61
CA THR A 87 -8.84 -6.26 -13.28
C THR A 87 -9.39 -7.26 -12.26
N ARG A 88 -8.81 -7.25 -11.06
CA ARG A 88 -9.20 -8.10 -9.93
C ARG A 88 -9.15 -7.33 -8.62
N SER A 89 -9.78 -7.89 -7.60
CA SER A 89 -9.55 -7.51 -6.21
C SER A 89 -8.09 -7.76 -5.80
N ILE A 90 -7.64 -7.08 -4.73
CA ILE A 90 -6.31 -7.31 -4.15
C ILE A 90 -6.23 -8.74 -3.58
N VAL A 91 -7.21 -9.09 -2.76
CA VAL A 91 -7.36 -10.44 -2.19
C VAL A 91 -8.11 -11.30 -3.18
N ILE A 92 -7.51 -12.43 -3.56
CA ILE A 92 -8.13 -13.43 -4.45
C ILE A 92 -8.08 -14.79 -3.79
N THR A 93 -8.97 -15.69 -4.21
CA THR A 93 -8.86 -17.10 -3.82
C THR A 93 -7.64 -17.71 -4.53
N VAL A 94 -6.77 -18.39 -3.76
CA VAL A 94 -5.56 -19.04 -4.29
C VAL A 94 -5.59 -20.53 -3.95
N GLU A 95 -5.90 -21.37 -4.93
CA GLU A 95 -6.01 -22.83 -4.73
C GLU A 95 -4.91 -23.63 -5.44
N ASP A 96 -4.20 -23.01 -6.38
CA ASP A 96 -3.19 -23.68 -7.20
C ASP A 96 -1.97 -22.78 -7.48
N PRO A 97 -0.84 -23.34 -7.97
CA PRO A 97 0.36 -22.57 -8.26
C PRO A 97 0.20 -21.47 -9.30
N GLN A 98 -0.73 -21.61 -10.25
CA GLN A 98 -0.99 -20.58 -11.24
C GLN A 98 -1.73 -19.40 -10.60
N ALA A 99 -2.64 -19.64 -9.67
CA ALA A 99 -3.28 -18.61 -8.87
C ALA A 99 -2.28 -17.88 -7.95
N ILE A 100 -1.28 -18.58 -7.39
CA ILE A 100 -0.15 -17.94 -6.69
C ILE A 100 0.55 -16.97 -7.64
N ARG A 101 0.92 -17.40 -8.85
CA ARG A 101 1.59 -16.50 -9.82
C ARG A 101 0.74 -15.28 -10.18
N THR A 102 -0.58 -15.43 -10.26
CA THR A 102 -1.51 -14.32 -10.51
C THR A 102 -1.60 -13.35 -9.31
N SER A 103 -1.42 -13.84 -8.08
CA SER A 103 -1.37 -12.98 -6.90
C SER A 103 -0.10 -12.11 -6.87
N PHE A 104 0.95 -12.45 -7.60
CA PHE A 104 2.14 -11.61 -7.80
C PHE A 104 2.03 -10.71 -9.03
N GLY A 105 1.31 -9.58 -8.91
CA GLY A 105 1.17 -8.62 -10.00
C GLY A 105 0.82 -7.21 -9.52
N ARG A 106 0.80 -6.22 -10.43
CA ARG A 106 0.65 -4.78 -10.11
C ARG A 106 -0.52 -4.43 -9.18
N ILE A 107 -1.62 -5.19 -9.19
CA ILE A 107 -2.71 -4.98 -8.23
C ILE A 107 -2.24 -5.27 -6.79
N THR A 108 -1.48 -6.32 -6.56
CA THR A 108 -0.97 -6.63 -5.22
C THR A 108 0.05 -5.61 -4.72
N TYR A 109 0.96 -5.20 -5.60
CA TYR A 109 2.04 -4.26 -5.28
C TYR A 109 1.52 -2.82 -5.27
N SER A 110 1.31 -2.25 -6.46
CA SER A 110 0.97 -0.84 -6.64
C SER A 110 -0.41 -0.46 -6.08
N LYS A 111 -1.46 -1.29 -6.23
CA LYS A 111 -2.76 -0.96 -5.59
C LYS A 111 -2.70 -1.17 -4.08
N GLY A 112 -1.98 -2.22 -3.64
CA GLY A 112 -1.70 -2.46 -2.23
C GLY A 112 -1.02 -1.27 -1.57
N ASP A 113 0.04 -0.72 -2.17
CA ASP A 113 0.72 0.47 -1.66
C ASP A 113 -0.21 1.70 -1.62
N CYS A 114 -1.07 1.87 -2.62
CA CYS A 114 -1.98 3.01 -2.72
C CYS A 114 -3.00 2.97 -1.57
N VAL A 115 -3.49 1.77 -1.27
CA VAL A 115 -4.39 1.54 -0.13
C VAL A 115 -3.67 1.82 1.19
N VAL A 116 -2.43 1.33 1.37
CA VAL A 116 -1.64 1.59 2.57
C VAL A 116 -1.40 3.09 2.76
N ARG A 117 -0.97 3.79 1.72
CA ARG A 117 -0.75 5.25 1.73
C ARG A 117 -2.03 6.01 2.05
N MET A 118 -3.15 5.63 1.43
CA MET A 118 -4.45 6.23 1.70
C MET A 118 -4.87 6.04 3.17
N LEU A 119 -4.65 4.86 3.75
CA LEU A 119 -4.94 4.59 5.16
C LEU A 119 -4.08 5.44 6.09
N GLU A 120 -2.78 5.60 5.82
CA GLU A 120 -1.94 6.48 6.63
C GLU A 120 -2.46 7.92 6.62
N HIS A 121 -2.82 8.44 5.44
CA HIS A 121 -3.38 9.79 5.33
C HIS A 121 -4.76 9.93 5.98
N PHE A 122 -5.59 8.90 5.89
CA PHE A 122 -6.93 8.90 6.48
C PHE A 122 -6.89 8.84 8.02
N LEU A 123 -5.98 8.03 8.58
CA LEU A 123 -5.80 7.85 10.02
C LEU A 123 -4.95 8.94 10.67
N GLY A 124 -4.05 9.54 9.89
CA GLY A 124 -2.91 10.29 10.40
C GLY A 124 -1.74 9.38 10.77
N SER A 125 -0.51 9.85 10.53
CA SER A 125 0.70 9.05 10.67
C SER A 125 0.91 8.48 12.07
N SER A 126 0.53 9.19 13.14
CA SER A 126 0.68 8.68 14.52
C SER A 126 -0.17 7.43 14.74
N THR A 127 -1.50 7.57 14.56
CA THR A 127 -2.48 6.50 14.68
C THR A 127 -2.13 5.30 13.80
N PHE A 128 -1.72 5.57 12.55
CA PHE A 128 -1.31 4.53 11.60
C PHE A 128 -0.09 3.77 12.12
N HIS A 129 0.98 4.48 12.53
CA HIS A 129 2.19 3.84 13.05
C HIS A 129 1.93 3.03 14.32
N ASP A 130 1.08 3.51 15.22
CA ASP A 130 0.71 2.79 16.44
C ASP A 130 -0.06 1.50 16.10
N GLY A 131 -1.00 1.57 15.16
CA GLY A 131 -1.71 0.41 14.64
C GLY A 131 -0.81 -0.60 13.93
N ILE A 132 0.12 -0.16 13.09
CA ILE A 132 1.13 -1.02 12.45
C ILE A 132 2.08 -1.65 13.47
N THR A 133 2.52 -0.88 14.46
CA THR A 133 3.38 -1.39 15.54
C THR A 133 2.66 -2.47 16.34
N ALA A 134 1.39 -2.26 16.67
CA ALA A 134 0.57 -3.28 17.34
C ALA A 134 0.35 -4.51 16.45
N TYR A 135 0.14 -4.32 15.14
CA TYR A 135 0.03 -5.41 14.16
C TYR A 135 1.30 -6.24 14.05
N LEU A 136 2.48 -5.63 13.99
CA LEU A 136 3.75 -6.37 13.87
C LEU A 136 4.11 -7.11 15.16
N ASN A 137 3.79 -6.54 16.32
CA ASN A 137 4.15 -7.12 17.61
C ASN A 137 3.26 -8.31 18.02
N ALA A 138 1.98 -8.32 17.63
CA ALA A 138 1.02 -9.32 18.12
C ALA A 138 1.25 -10.74 17.55
N PRO A 139 1.45 -10.95 16.23
CA PRO A 139 1.76 -12.23 15.63
C PRO A 139 3.25 -12.34 15.26
N GLN A 140 4.15 -11.61 15.94
CA GLN A 140 5.59 -11.66 15.65
C GLN A 140 6.11 -13.11 15.65
N TYR A 141 6.95 -13.44 14.68
CA TYR A 141 7.43 -14.80 14.41
C TYR A 141 6.32 -15.80 14.02
N GLY A 142 5.18 -15.30 13.55
CA GLY A 142 4.00 -16.08 13.22
C GLY A 142 3.33 -15.59 11.94
N ASN A 143 2.04 -15.90 11.83
CA ASN A 143 1.27 -15.63 10.62
C ASN A 143 0.06 -14.73 10.86
N ALA A 144 -0.27 -13.92 9.86
CA ALA A 144 -1.42 -13.00 9.88
C ALA A 144 -2.30 -13.10 8.62
N VAL A 145 -3.53 -12.60 8.75
CA VAL A 145 -4.46 -12.28 7.65
C VAL A 145 -4.84 -10.80 7.71
N GLN A 146 -5.51 -10.27 6.68
CA GLN A 146 -5.86 -8.85 6.64
C GLN A 146 -6.72 -8.41 7.85
N ASP A 147 -7.60 -9.28 8.33
CA ASP A 147 -8.45 -8.98 9.49
C ASP A 147 -7.62 -8.72 10.77
N ASP A 148 -6.46 -9.39 10.89
CA ASP A 148 -5.52 -9.16 12.01
C ASP A 148 -4.94 -7.73 11.94
N LEU A 149 -4.64 -7.21 10.74
CA LEU A 149 -4.21 -5.82 10.54
C LEU A 149 -5.34 -4.84 10.83
N PHE A 150 -6.54 -5.12 10.31
CA PHE A 150 -7.68 -4.20 10.41
C PHE A 150 -8.10 -4.00 11.85
N ALA A 151 -8.11 -5.08 12.64
CA ALA A 151 -8.40 -5.02 14.06
C ALA A 151 -7.44 -4.08 14.83
N ARG A 152 -6.15 -4.02 14.44
CA ARG A 152 -5.15 -3.16 15.10
C ARG A 152 -5.22 -1.71 14.66
N LEU A 153 -5.42 -1.46 13.37
CA LEU A 153 -5.67 -0.11 12.87
C LEU A 153 -6.95 0.48 13.48
N ASN A 154 -8.03 -0.32 13.55
CA ASN A 154 -9.28 0.10 14.18
C ASN A 154 -9.11 0.39 15.67
N ALA A 155 -8.36 -0.45 16.40
CA ALA A 155 -8.09 -0.21 17.82
C ALA A 155 -7.35 1.12 18.05
N ALA A 156 -6.31 1.40 17.26
CA ALA A 156 -5.58 2.66 17.33
C ALA A 156 -6.48 3.85 16.95
N ALA A 157 -7.29 3.73 15.90
CA ALA A 157 -8.24 4.75 15.49
C ALA A 157 -9.27 5.10 16.58
N VAL A 158 -9.79 4.09 17.28
CA VAL A 158 -10.72 4.27 18.39
C VAL A 158 -10.03 4.94 19.58
N GLU A 159 -8.79 4.57 19.88
CA GLU A 159 -8.00 5.17 20.96
C GLU A 159 -7.74 6.66 20.72
N ASP A 160 -7.40 7.03 19.48
CA ASP A 160 -7.13 8.41 19.09
C ASP A 160 -8.38 9.22 18.70
N GLY A 161 -9.56 8.58 18.70
CA GLY A 161 -10.84 9.23 18.39
C GLY A 161 -10.98 9.66 16.93
N VAL A 162 -10.40 8.92 15.99
CA VAL A 162 -10.52 9.16 14.54
C VAL A 162 -11.97 8.94 14.09
N ASP A 163 -12.54 9.94 13.40
CA ASP A 163 -13.88 9.85 12.83
C ASP A 163 -13.85 9.15 11.47
N LEU A 164 -14.54 8.00 11.39
CA LEU A 164 -14.64 7.19 10.18
C LEU A 164 -15.87 7.54 9.31
N GLY A 165 -16.56 8.64 9.62
CA GLY A 165 -17.74 9.09 8.86
C GLY A 165 -18.91 8.11 8.94
N GLY A 166 -18.97 7.32 10.02
CA GLY A 166 -20.01 6.31 10.24
C GLY A 166 -19.75 4.94 9.60
N ALA A 167 -18.64 4.76 8.88
CA ALA A 167 -18.21 3.45 8.39
C ALA A 167 -17.38 2.69 9.45
N SER A 168 -17.42 1.36 9.43
CA SER A 168 -16.45 0.55 10.17
C SER A 168 -15.14 0.41 9.39
N PHE A 169 -14.04 0.15 10.10
CA PHE A 169 -12.74 -0.14 9.46
C PHE A 169 -12.83 -1.27 8.44
N ASP A 170 -13.55 -2.34 8.79
CA ASP A 170 -13.76 -3.48 7.90
C ASP A 170 -14.52 -3.07 6.63
N GLN A 171 -15.52 -2.17 6.73
CA GLN A 171 -16.24 -1.70 5.54
C GLN A 171 -15.34 -0.91 4.61
N VAL A 172 -14.54 0.01 5.16
CA VAL A 172 -13.59 0.81 4.36
C VAL A 172 -12.60 -0.11 3.67
N LEU A 173 -11.90 -0.96 4.43
CA LEU A 173 -10.81 -1.74 3.89
C LEU A 173 -11.29 -2.88 2.98
N ASN A 174 -12.38 -3.58 3.32
CA ASN A 174 -12.91 -4.61 2.44
C ASN A 174 -13.35 -4.03 1.08
N ALA A 175 -13.88 -2.80 1.06
CA ALA A 175 -14.24 -2.14 -0.21
C ALA A 175 -13.00 -1.91 -1.10
N TRP A 176 -11.81 -1.76 -0.54
CA TRP A 176 -10.57 -1.56 -1.31
C TRP A 176 -9.81 -2.86 -1.60
N THR A 177 -9.91 -3.87 -0.74
CA THR A 177 -9.14 -5.11 -0.87
C THR A 177 -9.92 -6.27 -1.49
N LEU A 178 -11.24 -6.33 -1.29
CA LEU A 178 -12.10 -7.43 -1.76
C LEU A 178 -12.84 -7.09 -3.07
N GLU A 179 -12.97 -5.81 -3.42
CA GLU A 179 -13.59 -5.39 -4.68
C GLU A 179 -12.54 -5.08 -5.75
N ALA A 180 -12.91 -5.36 -7.00
CA ALA A 180 -12.10 -5.06 -8.18
C ALA A 180 -12.31 -3.61 -8.62
N GLY A 181 -11.25 -2.96 -9.12
CA GLY A 181 -11.33 -1.56 -9.55
C GLY A 181 -11.32 -0.54 -8.40
N TYR A 182 -11.64 0.71 -8.74
CA TYR A 182 -11.70 1.83 -7.81
C TYR A 182 -12.87 2.75 -8.18
N PRO A 183 -13.41 3.52 -7.23
CA PRO A 183 -14.51 4.43 -7.49
C PRO A 183 -14.04 5.69 -8.23
N VAL A 184 -14.92 6.24 -9.07
CA VAL A 184 -14.82 7.61 -9.56
C VAL A 184 -15.80 8.45 -8.75
N VAL A 185 -15.29 9.49 -8.08
CA VAL A 185 -16.11 10.42 -7.32
C VAL A 185 -16.51 11.57 -8.22
N GLU A 186 -17.81 11.72 -8.49
CA GLU A 186 -18.34 12.80 -9.29
C GLU A 186 -18.67 14.01 -8.39
N VAL A 187 -18.14 15.17 -8.77
CA VAL A 187 -18.37 16.42 -8.05
C VAL A 187 -19.09 17.39 -8.97
N SER A 188 -20.32 17.76 -8.59
CA SER A 188 -21.12 18.76 -9.30
C SER A 188 -21.38 19.97 -8.41
N ARG A 189 -21.59 21.14 -9.04
CA ARG A 189 -21.81 22.39 -8.32
C ARG A 189 -22.97 23.17 -8.92
N GLU A 190 -23.94 23.48 -8.07
CA GLU A 190 -25.08 24.36 -8.39
C GLU A 190 -25.06 25.58 -7.47
N GLY A 191 -24.63 26.73 -8.01
CA GLY A 191 -24.46 27.95 -7.22
C GLY A 191 -23.39 27.78 -6.14
N THR A 192 -23.80 27.78 -4.87
CA THR A 192 -22.93 27.53 -3.70
C THR A 192 -23.01 26.09 -3.17
N THR A 193 -23.91 25.27 -3.72
CA THR A 193 -24.08 23.88 -3.31
C THR A 193 -23.11 23.00 -4.09
N VAL A 194 -22.35 22.17 -3.39
CA VAL A 194 -21.50 21.13 -3.99
C VAL A 194 -22.11 19.78 -3.63
N THR A 195 -22.37 18.97 -4.64
CA THR A 195 -22.86 17.60 -4.50
C THR A 195 -21.75 16.65 -4.89
N VAL A 196 -21.52 15.66 -4.03
CA VAL A 196 -20.54 14.59 -4.24
C VAL A 196 -21.32 13.28 -4.32
N SER A 197 -21.14 12.52 -5.40
CA SER A 197 -21.79 11.23 -5.64
C SER A 197 -20.83 10.19 -6.16
#